data_AF-A0AAW7VL28-F1
#
_entry.id   AF-A0AAW7VL28-F1
#
_cell.length_a   1.000
_cell.length_b   1.000
_cell.length_c   1.000
_cell.angle_alpha   90.00
_cell.angle_beta   90.00
_cell.angle_gamma   90.00
#
_symmetry.space_group_name_H-M   'P 1'
#
loop_
_entity.id
_entity.type
_entity.pdbx_description
1 polymer ?
#
loop_
_entity_poly.entity_id
_entity_poly.type
_entity_poly.pdbx_seq_one_letter_code
_entity_poly.pdbx_strand_id
1 'polypeptide(L)'
;VRMVSDSLERQNLQIQTLADATDDDVERFQNYGFTSVPPEGSEAIVLAVGGRRDGLVAIAVEDKRCRPKGLSPGDVRLYHRDGKSHITLKENGVIEITGEQLDVSGTTVNLTADELLNIIGKQMKFVGPCEFTEDVTINGKSFSNHIHK
;
A
#
# COMPACT_ATOMS: atom_id res chain seq x y z
N VAL A 1 1.60 -7.56 21.21
CA VAL A 1 2.69 -8.14 20.41
C VAL A 1 4.01 -7.57 20.89
N ARG A 2 4.94 -8.44 21.29
CA ARG A 2 6.28 -8.09 21.77
C ARG A 2 7.34 -8.24 20.67
N MET A 3 7.17 -9.24 19.81
CA MET A 3 8.05 -9.53 18.68
C MET A 3 7.22 -10.09 17.51
N VAL A 4 7.72 -9.89 16.28
CA VAL A 4 7.16 -10.45 15.05
C VAL A 4 8.27 -11.18 14.28
N SER A 5 8.07 -12.45 13.99
CA SER A 5 8.97 -13.29 13.19
C SER A 5 8.37 -13.49 11.80
N ASP A 6 8.93 -12.81 10.81
CA ASP A 6 8.41 -12.77 9.42
C ASP A 6 9.21 -13.61 8.42
N SER A 7 10.14 -14.44 8.90
CA SER A 7 11.02 -15.28 8.06
C SER A 7 10.49 -16.71 7.82
N LEU A 8 9.42 -17.10 8.51
CA LEU A 8 8.82 -18.44 8.44
C LEU A 8 7.71 -18.50 7.39
N GLU A 9 7.21 -19.70 7.06
CA GLU A 9 6.10 -19.86 6.09
C GLU A 9 4.82 -19.13 6.49
N ARG A 10 4.58 -19.03 7.81
CA ARG A 10 3.60 -18.14 8.41
C ARG A 10 4.30 -17.20 9.37
N GLN A 11 3.78 -15.99 9.49
CA GLN A 11 4.31 -15.03 10.45
C GLN A 11 3.94 -15.48 11.87
N ASN A 12 4.94 -15.54 12.75
CA ASN A 12 4.76 -15.90 14.16
C ASN A 12 4.90 -14.68 15.06
N LEU A 13 4.18 -14.67 16.18
CA LEU A 13 4.18 -13.59 17.16
C LEU A 13 4.63 -14.11 18.52
N GLN A 14 5.41 -13.30 19.22
CA GLN A 14 5.44 -13.36 20.67
C GLN A 14 4.39 -12.39 21.21
N ILE A 15 3.45 -12.90 22.00
CA ILE A 15 2.40 -12.09 22.60
C ILE A 15 2.44 -12.22 24.12
N GLN A 16 1.90 -11.22 24.81
CA GLN A 16 1.71 -11.28 26.25
C GLN A 16 0.21 -11.33 26.51
N THR A 17 -0.30 -12.50 26.89
CA THR A 17 -1.73 -12.69 27.20
C THR A 17 -2.05 -12.52 28.70
N LEU A 18 -1.05 -12.69 29.57
CA LEU A 18 -1.15 -12.50 31.02
C LEU A 18 -0.07 -11.53 31.49
N ALA A 19 -0.27 -10.89 32.65
CA ALA A 19 0.66 -9.89 33.19
C ALA A 19 2.10 -10.41 33.29
N ASP A 20 2.28 -11.69 33.63
CA ASP A 20 3.60 -12.28 33.90
C ASP A 20 3.96 -13.43 32.95
N ALA A 21 3.24 -13.60 31.84
CA ALA A 21 3.51 -14.68 30.89
C ALA A 21 3.40 -14.24 29.43
N THR A 22 4.33 -14.74 28.62
CA THR A 22 4.32 -14.64 27.16
C THR A 22 3.97 -15.97 26.54
N ASP A 23 3.26 -15.91 25.42
CA ASP A 23 3.04 -17.05 24.54
C ASP A 23 3.88 -16.81 23.27
N ASP A 24 4.79 -17.75 23.02
CA ASP A 24 5.71 -17.75 21.87
C ASP A 24 5.10 -18.53 20.70
N ASP A 25 5.63 -18.30 19.49
CA ASP A 25 5.25 -19.02 18.27
C ASP A 25 3.74 -19.02 17.95
N VAL A 26 3.03 -17.96 18.36
CA VAL A 26 1.62 -17.80 18.04
C VAL A 26 1.49 -17.45 16.56
N GLU A 27 0.97 -18.38 15.77
CA GLU A 27 0.79 -18.20 14.34
C GLU A 27 -0.21 -17.07 14.06
N ARG A 28 0.15 -16.15 13.17
CA ARG A 28 -0.74 -15.10 12.69
C ARG A 28 -1.31 -15.49 11.33
N PHE A 29 -2.60 -15.78 11.33
CA PHE A 29 -3.33 -16.01 10.08
C PHE A 29 -3.63 -14.67 9.40
N GLN A 30 -3.37 -14.60 8.10
CA GLN A 30 -3.63 -13.44 7.25
C GLN A 30 -4.58 -13.83 6.12
N ASN A 31 -5.35 -12.87 5.61
CA ASN A 31 -6.17 -13.10 4.42
C ASN A 31 -5.27 -13.30 3.21
N TYR A 32 -5.57 -14.29 2.38
CA TYR A 32 -4.84 -14.54 1.14
C TYR A 32 -4.78 -13.30 0.25
N GLY A 33 -3.61 -13.04 -0.36
CA GLY A 33 -3.37 -11.85 -1.19
C GLY A 33 -3.01 -10.59 -0.39
N PHE A 34 -2.98 -10.66 0.95
CA PHE A 34 -2.56 -9.56 1.81
C PHE A 34 -1.49 -10.03 2.81
N THR A 35 -0.41 -9.27 2.94
CA THR A 35 0.58 -9.49 4.00
C THR A 35 1.05 -8.16 4.57
N SER A 36 1.35 -8.14 5.87
CA SER A 36 1.94 -7.00 6.55
C SER A 36 2.82 -7.45 7.70
N VAL A 37 3.75 -6.61 8.12
CA VAL A 37 4.55 -6.81 9.34
C VAL A 37 4.10 -5.77 10.37
N PRO A 38 3.25 -6.12 11.34
CA PRO A 38 2.82 -5.18 12.36
C PRO A 38 4.02 -4.74 13.19
N PRO A 39 4.13 -3.45 13.56
CA PRO A 39 5.20 -2.99 14.43
C PRO A 39 5.07 -3.58 15.84
N GLU A 40 6.19 -3.61 16.57
CA GLU A 40 6.16 -3.96 18.00
C GLU A 40 5.21 -3.06 18.78
N GLY A 41 4.49 -3.66 19.74
CA GLY A 41 3.45 -2.98 20.51
C GLY A 41 2.07 -3.00 19.85
N SER A 42 1.90 -3.62 18.67
CA SER A 42 0.57 -3.94 18.13
C SER A 42 -0.26 -4.78 19.11
N GLU A 43 -1.57 -4.61 19.04
CA GLU A 43 -2.58 -5.37 19.78
C GLU A 43 -3.04 -6.54 18.93
N ALA A 44 -3.22 -7.72 19.54
CA ALA A 44 -3.63 -8.93 18.85
C ALA A 44 -4.88 -9.53 19.51
N ILE A 45 -5.83 -9.96 18.69
CA ILE A 45 -6.93 -10.85 19.12
C ILE A 45 -6.50 -12.27 18.82
N VAL A 46 -6.54 -13.12 19.84
CA VAL A 46 -6.14 -14.52 19.74
C VAL A 46 -7.27 -15.48 20.08
N LEU A 47 -7.27 -16.64 19.43
CA LEU A 47 -8.18 -17.74 19.69
C LEU A 47 -7.41 -18.96 20.21
N ALA A 48 -7.93 -19.59 21.24
CA ALA A 48 -7.47 -20.90 21.70
C ALA A 48 -8.19 -22.00 20.91
N VAL A 49 -7.52 -22.59 19.91
CA VAL A 49 -8.11 -23.63 19.07
C VAL A 49 -8.39 -24.88 19.92
N GLY A 50 -9.65 -25.33 19.93
CA GLY A 50 -10.09 -26.44 20.79
C GLY A 50 -10.04 -26.13 22.29
N GLY A 51 -9.96 -24.85 22.68
CA GLY A 51 -9.91 -24.43 24.08
C GLY A 51 -8.55 -24.61 24.76
N ARG A 52 -7.50 -24.95 24.00
CA ARG A 52 -6.16 -25.16 24.55
C ARG A 52 -5.31 -23.89 24.48
N ARG A 53 -4.64 -23.55 25.58
CA ARG A 53 -3.76 -22.36 25.66
C ARG A 53 -2.44 -22.53 24.89
N ASP A 54 -2.02 -23.76 24.61
CA ASP A 54 -0.86 -24.06 23.77
C ASP A 54 -1.20 -24.08 22.26
N GLY A 55 -2.48 -23.92 21.91
CA GLY A 55 -2.98 -23.84 20.54
C GLY A 55 -3.53 -22.46 20.21
N LEU A 56 -2.80 -21.40 20.58
CA LEU A 56 -3.20 -20.03 20.28
C LEU A 56 -2.91 -19.69 18.82
N VAL A 57 -3.85 -18.98 18.20
CA VAL A 57 -3.66 -18.37 16.87
C VAL A 57 -4.11 -16.92 16.91
N ALA A 58 -3.35 -16.02 16.27
CA ALA A 58 -3.73 -14.64 16.11
C ALA A 58 -4.57 -14.45 14.84
N ILE A 59 -5.78 -13.91 15.01
CA ILE A 59 -6.76 -13.73 13.92
C ILE A 59 -6.91 -12.27 13.49
N ALA A 60 -6.47 -11.33 14.32
CA ALA A 60 -6.40 -9.91 14.00
C ALA A 60 -5.25 -9.28 14.76
N VAL A 61 -4.45 -8.45 14.09
CA VAL A 61 -3.34 -7.71 14.68
C VAL A 61 -3.37 -6.29 14.16
N GLU A 62 -3.48 -5.31 15.05
CA GLU A 62 -3.62 -3.89 14.72
C GLU A 62 -2.63 -3.04 15.52
N ASP A 63 -2.17 -1.94 14.94
CA ASP A 63 -1.56 -0.84 15.70
C ASP A 63 -2.43 0.42 15.62
N LYS A 64 -3.24 0.65 16.65
CA LYS A 64 -4.11 1.83 16.75
C LYS A 64 -3.35 3.17 16.72
N ARG A 65 -2.03 3.18 17.00
CA ARG A 65 -1.19 4.39 16.94
C ARG A 65 -0.96 4.84 15.50
N CYS A 66 -0.97 3.90 14.56
CA CYS A 66 -0.70 4.12 13.14
C CYS A 66 -1.96 4.23 12.28
N ARG A 67 -3.14 3.89 12.82
CA ARG A 67 -4.40 3.89 12.08
C ARG A 67 -4.77 5.29 11.55
N PRO A 68 -4.95 5.46 10.22
CA PRO A 68 -5.44 6.71 9.64
C PRO A 68 -6.81 7.10 10.20
N LYS A 69 -7.00 8.40 10.44
CA LYS A 69 -8.26 8.98 10.95
C LYS A 69 -8.82 9.98 9.92
N GLY A 70 -10.11 10.32 10.05
CA GLY A 70 -10.75 11.35 9.23
C GLY A 70 -11.14 10.91 7.82
N LEU A 71 -11.35 9.61 7.61
CA LEU A 71 -11.94 9.10 6.36
C LEU A 71 -13.44 9.34 6.33
N SER A 72 -13.99 9.54 5.13
CA SER A 72 -15.44 9.58 4.94
C SER A 72 -16.04 8.18 5.09
N PRO A 73 -17.31 8.04 5.52
CA PRO A 73 -17.98 6.75 5.56
C PRO A 73 -17.93 6.03 4.21
N GLY A 74 -17.43 4.80 4.18
CA GLY A 74 -17.28 3.98 2.97
C GLY A 74 -15.91 4.05 2.30
N ASP A 75 -15.06 5.02 2.65
CA ASP A 75 -13.67 5.06 2.16
C ASP A 75 -12.89 3.83 2.64
N VAL A 76 -12.04 3.29 1.77
CA VAL A 76 -11.14 2.16 2.07
C VAL A 76 -9.71 2.60 1.86
N ARG A 77 -8.82 2.32 2.82
CA ARG A 77 -7.41 2.73 2.73
C ARG A 77 -6.45 1.61 3.08
N LEU A 78 -5.48 1.38 2.19
CA LEU A 78 -4.22 0.71 2.48
C LEU A 78 -3.17 1.77 2.84
N TYR A 79 -2.38 1.56 3.89
CA TYR A 79 -1.46 2.58 4.40
C TYR A 79 -0.20 1.96 5.01
N HIS A 80 0.88 2.74 4.97
CA HIS A 80 2.10 2.47 5.72
C HIS A 80 2.07 3.16 7.10
N ARG A 81 2.81 2.62 8.08
CA ARG A 81 2.76 3.03 9.50
C ARG A 81 3.13 4.49 9.78
N ASP A 82 3.91 5.11 8.90
CA ASP A 82 4.30 6.53 9.00
C ASP A 82 3.27 7.48 8.37
N GLY A 83 2.22 6.94 7.74
CA GLY A 83 1.16 7.70 7.08
C GLY A 83 1.56 8.35 5.76
N LYS A 84 2.81 8.20 5.29
CA LYS A 84 3.30 8.87 4.08
C LYS A 84 2.82 8.20 2.80
N SER A 85 2.82 6.87 2.79
CA SER A 85 2.40 6.08 1.63
C SER A 85 1.03 5.43 1.87
N HIS A 86 0.10 5.61 0.95
CA HIS A 86 -1.24 5.03 1.04
C HIS A 86 -1.94 4.94 -0.32
N ILE A 87 -2.90 4.01 -0.41
CA ILE A 87 -3.87 3.89 -1.50
C ILE A 87 -5.25 4.03 -0.88
N THR A 88 -6.06 4.99 -1.37
CA THR A 88 -7.43 5.23 -0.88
C THR A 88 -8.42 5.07 -2.01
N LEU A 89 -9.44 4.23 -1.79
CA LEU A 89 -10.64 4.17 -2.61
C LEU A 89 -11.70 5.04 -1.95
N LYS A 90 -12.18 6.04 -2.68
CA LYS A 90 -13.13 7.06 -2.20
C LYS A 90 -14.44 6.97 -2.96
N GLU A 91 -15.44 7.70 -2.48
CA GLU A 91 -16.71 7.87 -3.20
C GLU A 91 -16.53 8.37 -4.64
N ASN A 92 -17.54 8.15 -5.49
CA ASN A 92 -17.56 8.57 -6.90
C ASN A 92 -16.41 8.02 -7.76
N GLY A 93 -15.83 6.87 -7.38
CA GLY A 93 -14.81 6.18 -8.16
C GLY A 93 -13.42 6.82 -8.10
N VAL A 94 -13.17 7.72 -7.14
CA VAL A 94 -11.87 8.36 -6.98
C VAL A 94 -10.88 7.41 -6.32
N ILE A 95 -9.72 7.23 -6.95
CA ILE A 95 -8.60 6.46 -6.42
C ILE A 95 -7.42 7.41 -6.18
N GLU A 96 -6.96 7.47 -4.93
CA GLU A 96 -5.78 8.24 -4.54
C GLU A 96 -4.62 7.30 -4.24
N ILE A 97 -3.50 7.46 -4.95
CA ILE A 97 -2.24 6.74 -4.70
C ILE A 97 -1.19 7.79 -4.34
N THR A 98 -0.70 7.74 -3.10
CA THR A 98 0.19 8.75 -2.54
C THR A 98 1.44 8.10 -1.95
N GLY A 99 2.59 8.73 -2.16
CA GLY A 99 3.87 8.37 -1.55
C GLY A 99 4.96 9.39 -1.91
N GLU A 100 6.10 9.35 -1.22
CA GLU A 100 7.26 10.20 -1.55
C GLU A 100 7.90 9.78 -2.89
N GLN A 101 7.85 8.49 -3.22
CA GLN A 101 8.28 7.90 -4.47
C GLN A 101 7.24 6.86 -4.91
N LEU A 102 6.89 6.84 -6.20
CA LEU A 102 5.98 5.87 -6.79
C LEU A 102 6.68 5.21 -7.98
N ASP A 103 7.00 3.93 -7.84
CA ASP A 103 7.60 3.11 -8.89
C ASP A 103 6.53 2.22 -9.54
N VAL A 104 6.34 2.36 -10.85
CA VAL A 104 5.42 1.53 -11.65
C VAL A 104 6.25 0.79 -12.70
N SER A 105 6.24 -0.54 -12.65
CA SER A 105 7.05 -1.37 -13.55
C SER A 105 6.29 -2.62 -14.01
N GLY A 106 6.64 -3.11 -15.19
CA GLY A 106 6.09 -4.30 -15.82
C GLY A 106 6.62 -4.45 -17.24
N THR A 107 6.38 -5.60 -17.87
CA THR A 107 6.70 -5.79 -19.30
C THR A 107 5.96 -4.79 -20.18
N THR A 108 4.77 -4.37 -19.77
CA THR A 108 3.96 -3.35 -20.43
C THR A 108 3.21 -2.55 -19.37
N VAL A 109 3.20 -1.23 -19.52
CA VAL A 109 2.41 -0.31 -18.68
C VAL A 109 1.49 0.48 -19.60
N ASN A 110 0.18 0.31 -19.43
CA ASN A 110 -0.85 0.99 -20.22
C ASN A 110 -1.57 2.02 -19.36
N LEU A 111 -1.71 3.25 -19.89
CA LEU A 111 -2.48 4.32 -19.28
C LEU A 111 -3.47 4.83 -20.34
N THR A 112 -4.75 4.73 -20.06
CA THR A 112 -5.83 5.17 -20.95
C THR A 112 -6.72 6.16 -20.22
N ALA A 113 -6.98 7.30 -20.84
CA ALA A 113 -7.92 8.32 -20.36
C ALA A 113 -8.68 8.89 -21.55
N ASP A 114 -10.01 9.01 -21.43
CA ASP A 114 -10.87 9.45 -22.54
C ASP A 114 -10.78 10.96 -22.79
N GLU A 115 -10.57 11.75 -21.73
CA GLU A 115 -10.52 13.21 -21.83
C GLU A 115 -9.09 13.76 -21.71
N LEU A 116 -8.37 13.38 -20.65
CA LEU A 116 -7.06 13.97 -20.35
C LEU A 116 -6.18 13.04 -19.52
N LEU A 117 -4.95 12.83 -19.98
CA LEU A 117 -3.83 12.35 -19.16
C LEU A 117 -2.96 13.56 -18.78
N ASN A 118 -3.08 14.04 -17.53
CA ASN A 118 -2.31 15.18 -17.04
C ASN A 118 -1.08 14.71 -16.24
N ILE A 119 0.13 15.10 -16.68
CA ILE A 119 1.40 14.75 -16.02
C ILE A 119 2.10 16.05 -15.62
N ILE A 120 2.25 16.27 -14.31
CA ILE A 120 2.88 17.46 -13.75
C ILE A 120 4.17 17.07 -13.06
N GLY A 121 5.28 17.64 -13.51
CA GLY A 121 6.60 17.44 -12.90
C GLY A 121 7.58 18.54 -13.30
N LYS A 122 8.66 18.68 -12.53
CA LYS A 122 9.75 19.63 -12.87
C LYS A 122 10.55 19.18 -14.10
N GLN A 123 10.59 17.88 -14.36
CA GLN A 123 11.27 17.27 -15.50
C GLN A 123 10.51 16.01 -15.93
N MET A 124 10.56 15.72 -17.23
CA MET A 124 10.09 14.46 -17.82
C MET A 124 11.24 13.86 -18.63
N LYS A 125 11.44 12.54 -18.52
CA LYS A 125 12.48 11.81 -19.25
C LYS A 125 11.88 10.54 -19.85
N PHE A 126 12.02 10.40 -21.15
CA PHE A 126 11.68 9.20 -21.89
C PHE A 126 12.97 8.58 -22.43
N VAL A 127 13.15 7.27 -22.25
CA VAL A 127 14.33 6.54 -22.73
C VAL A 127 13.85 5.50 -23.73
N GLY A 128 14.19 5.72 -25.00
CA GLY A 128 13.70 4.93 -26.12
C GLY A 128 12.88 5.78 -27.10
N PRO A 129 12.38 5.18 -28.18
CA PRO A 129 11.50 5.86 -29.13
C PRO A 129 10.19 6.30 -28.48
N CYS A 130 9.72 7.49 -28.83
CA CYS A 130 8.38 7.97 -28.51
C CYS A 130 7.62 8.17 -29.82
N GLU A 131 6.37 7.69 -29.87
CA GLU A 131 5.47 7.89 -30.99
C GLU A 131 4.29 8.75 -30.55
N PHE A 132 3.98 9.77 -31.36
CA PHE A 132 2.81 10.62 -31.21
C PHE A 132 2.05 10.54 -32.53
N THR A 133 0.76 10.20 -32.48
CA THR A 133 -0.08 10.06 -33.67
C THR A 133 -0.61 11.39 -34.18
N GLU A 134 -0.63 12.40 -33.31
CA GLU A 134 -1.09 13.76 -33.58
C GLU A 134 0.04 14.77 -33.33
N ASP A 135 -0.21 16.04 -33.64
CA ASP A 135 0.78 17.10 -33.47
C ASP A 135 1.22 17.30 -32.01
N VAL A 136 2.51 17.59 -31.83
CA VAL A 136 3.09 17.91 -30.52
C VAL A 136 3.30 19.42 -30.43
N THR A 137 2.77 20.04 -29.38
CA THR A 137 2.93 21.48 -29.14
C THR A 137 3.82 21.74 -27.93
N ILE A 138 4.88 22.54 -28.10
CA ILE A 138 5.79 22.95 -27.01
C ILE A 138 5.76 24.47 -26.89
N ASN A 139 5.34 24.99 -25.72
CA ASN A 139 5.18 26.43 -25.47
C ASN A 139 4.36 27.14 -26.58
N GLY A 140 3.27 26.50 -27.02
CA GLY A 140 2.39 27.02 -28.07
C GLY A 140 2.91 26.87 -29.51
N LYS A 141 4.07 26.25 -29.72
CA LYS A 141 4.61 25.98 -31.07
C LYS A 141 4.34 24.55 -31.50
N SER A 142 3.65 24.39 -32.62
CA SER A 142 3.40 23.13 -33.32
C SER A 142 4.70 22.53 -33.85
N PHE A 143 4.93 21.23 -33.63
CA PHE A 143 6.07 20.53 -34.21
C PHE A 143 5.85 20.27 -35.71
N SER A 144 4.61 20.00 -36.12
CA SER A 144 4.26 19.73 -37.53
C SER A 144 4.35 20.98 -38.42
N ASN A 145 4.13 22.17 -37.86
CA ASN A 145 4.02 23.43 -38.63
C ASN A 145 5.09 24.48 -38.31
N HIS A 146 6.13 24.13 -37.53
CA HIS A 146 7.19 25.09 -37.22
C HIS A 146 8.08 25.38 -38.43
N ILE A 147 8.58 26.62 -38.50
CA ILE A 147 9.59 27.04 -39.46
C ILE A 147 10.93 27.22 -38.76
N HIS A 148 12.00 26.76 -39.40
CA HIS A 148 13.37 27.14 -39.03
C HIS A 148 13.73 28.45 -39.72
N LYS A 149 14.51 29.29 -39.04
CA LYS A 149 15.16 30.46 -39.64
C LYS A 149 16.56 30.09 -40.07
#